data_AF-A0A3A8LLE3-F1
#
_entry.id   AF-A0A3A8LLE3-F1
#
_cell.length_a   1.000
_cell.length_b   1.000
_cell.length_c   1.000
_cell.angle_alpha   90.00
_cell.angle_beta   90.00
_cell.angle_gamma   90.00
#
_symmetry.space_group_name_H-M   'P 1'
#
loop_
_entity.id
_entity.type
_entity.pdbx_description
1 polymer ?
#
loop_
_entity_poly.entity_id
_entity_poly.type
_entity_poly.pdbx_seq_one_letter_code
_entity_poly.pdbx_strand_id
1 'polypeptide(L)' 'MSAEAFEALQDTLARLAERSRNQDSVAGPARYQVEGHGLELLYERDPRASTLTLLAVTRVG' A
#
# COMPACT_ATOMS: atom_id res chain seq x y z
N MET A 1 -7.72 15.57 3.04
CA MET A 1 -6.56 15.06 2.28
C MET A 1 -6.33 16.02 1.11
N SER A 2 -5.10 16.42 0.80
CA SER A 2 -4.81 17.26 -0.37
C SER A 2 -4.86 16.43 -1.66
N ALA A 3 -4.99 17.10 -2.82
CA ALA A 3 -4.89 16.44 -4.12
C ALA A 3 -3.54 15.75 -4.30
N GLU A 4 -2.45 16.42 -3.91
CA GLU A 4 -1.09 15.87 -3.94
C GLU A 4 -0.96 14.57 -3.12
N ALA A 5 -1.55 14.55 -1.92
CA ALA A 5 -1.53 13.34 -1.08
C ALA A 5 -2.36 12.20 -1.68
N PHE A 6 -3.41 12.52 -2.46
CA PHE A 6 -4.19 11.52 -3.18
C PHE A 6 -3.42 10.93 -4.35
N GLU A 7 -2.75 11.77 -5.15
CA GLU A 7 -1.90 11.32 -6.26
C GLU A 7 -0.76 10.43 -5.75
N ALA A 8 -0.07 10.85 -4.69
CA ALA A 8 0.99 10.06 -4.06
C ALA A 8 0.48 8.71 -3.50
N LEU A 9 -0.75 8.67 -2.99
CA LEU A 9 -1.41 7.44 -2.58
C LEU A 9 -1.67 6.52 -3.77
N GLN A 10 -2.22 7.03 -4.87
CA GLN A 10 -2.47 6.26 -6.09
C GLN A 10 -1.19 5.64 -6.65
N ASP A 11 -0.14 6.46 -6.79
CA ASP A 11 1.18 6.05 -7.25
C ASP A 11 1.78 4.96 -6.36
N THR A 12 1.62 5.10 -5.05
CA THR A 12 2.09 4.12 -4.07
C THR A 12 1.35 2.80 -4.22
N LEU A 13 0.03 2.82 -4.36
CA LEU A 13 -0.76 1.60 -4.56
C LEU A 13 -0.40 0.89 -5.86
N ALA A 14 -0.16 1.63 -6.95
CA ALA A 14 0.28 1.06 -8.22
C ALA A 14 1.65 0.36 -8.09
N ARG A 15 2.62 1.00 -7.41
CA ARG A 15 3.94 0.40 -7.13
C ARG A 15 3.83 -0.84 -6.26
N LEU A 16 2.98 -0.82 -5.24
CA LEU A 16 2.76 -1.97 -4.36
C LEU A 16 2.13 -3.15 -5.10
N ALA A 17 1.18 -2.89 -5.99
CA ALA A 17 0.55 -3.91 -6.84
C ALA A 17 1.52 -4.52 -7.85
N GLU A 18 2.42 -3.73 -8.44
CA GLU A 18 3.50 -4.25 -9.29
C GLU A 18 4.45 -5.14 -8.48
N ARG A 19 4.86 -4.67 -7.30
CA ARG A 19 5.78 -5.43 -6.44
C ARG A 19 5.17 -6.72 -5.91
N SER A 20 3.85 -6.76 -5.66
CA SER A 20 3.17 -7.98 -5.21
C SER A 20 3.14 -9.08 -6.26
N ARG A 21 3.23 -8.75 -7.56
CA ARG A 21 3.35 -9.76 -8.63
C ARG A 21 4.71 -10.48 -8.63
N ASN A 22 5.75 -9.83 -8.12
CA ASN A 22 7.14 -10.25 -8.28
C ASN A 22 7.78 -10.78 -6.98
N GLN A 23 7.02 -10.91 -5.89
CA GLN A 23 7.53 -11.34 -4.59
C GLN A 23 6.69 -12.47 -4.01
N ASP A 24 7.35 -13.58 -3.64
CA ASP A 24 6.77 -14.61 -2.78
C ASP A 24 6.43 -13.96 -1.43
N SER A 25 5.13 -13.79 -1.16
CA SER A 25 4.67 -13.02 -0.02
C SER A 25 4.86 -13.80 1.29
N VAL A 26 5.40 -13.12 2.30
CA VAL A 26 5.24 -13.51 3.71
C VAL A 26 3.76 -13.36 4.06
N ALA A 27 3.19 -14.35 4.76
CA ALA A 27 1.79 -14.31 5.17
C ALA A 27 1.57 -13.23 6.24
N GLY A 28 0.52 -12.41 6.05
CA GLY A 28 0.03 -11.47 7.05
C GLY A 28 0.04 -9.99 6.62
N PRO A 29 -0.49 -9.11 7.47
CA PRO A 29 -0.62 -7.69 7.18
C PRO A 29 0.73 -6.98 7.16
N ALA A 30 0.93 -6.17 6.13
CA ALA A 30 2.10 -5.34 5.91
C ALA A 30 1.75 -3.85 6.03
N ARG A 31 2.74 -3.05 6.43
CA ARG A 31 2.63 -1.59 6.52
C ARG A 31 3.51 -0.91 5.49
N TYR A 32 3.08 0.24 4.98
CA TYR A 32 3.87 1.10 4.10
C TYR A 32 3.57 2.57 4.35
N GLN A 33 4.62 3.39 4.50
CA GLN A 33 4.46 4.84 4.65
C GLN A 33 4.52 5.53 3.29
N VAL A 34 3.53 6.38 3.00
CA VAL A 34 3.55 7.25 1.83
C VAL A 34 4.48 8.42 2.15
N GLU A 35 5.69 8.36 1.58
CA GLU A 35 6.76 9.33 1.82
C GLU A 35 6.28 10.78 1.64
N GLY A 36 6.61 11.66 2.59
CA GLY A 36 6.30 13.09 2.49
C GLY A 36 4.83 13.48 2.71
N HIS A 37 3.90 12.52 2.89
CA HIS A 37 2.47 12.81 2.98
C HIS A 37 1.81 12.45 4.32
N GLY A 38 2.57 11.91 5.28
CA GLY A 38 2.05 11.57 6.61
C GLY A 38 0.92 10.54 6.54
N LEU A 39 1.03 9.57 5.63
CA LEU A 39 0.07 8.48 5.49
C LEU A 39 0.78 7.15 5.71
N GLU A 40 0.11 6.25 6.42
CA GLU A 40 0.50 4.85 6.56
C GLU A 40 -0.63 3.98 5.98
N LEU A 41 -0.22 3.00 5.18
CA LEU A 41 -1.08 2.01 4.56
C LEU A 41 -0.91 0.70 5.32
N LEU A 42 -2.03 0.10 5.73
CA LEU A 42 -2.08 -1.28 6.15
C LEU A 42 -2.68 -2.08 5.00
N TYR A 43 -1.99 -3.13 4.55
CA TYR A 43 -2.46 -3.94 3.44
C TYR A 43 -2.08 -5.40 3.63
N GLU A 44 -2.86 -6.28 3.03
CA GLU A 44 -2.54 -7.71 2.93
C GLU A 44 -2.33 -8.09 1.48
N ARG A 45 -1.38 -9.00 1.26
CA ARG A 45 -1.15 -9.61 -0.05
C ARG A 45 -1.72 -11.02 -0.01
N ASP A 46 -2.54 -11.32 -1.00
CA ASP A 46 -2.92 -12.70 -1.30
C ASP A 46 -2.03 -13.20 -2.45
N PRO A 47 -1.00 -14.02 -2.16
CA PRO A 47 -0.13 -14.58 -3.19
C PRO A 47 -0.85 -15.58 -4.10
N ARG A 48 -1.99 -16.17 -3.67
CA ARG A 48 -2.77 -17.10 -4.49
C ARG A 48 -3.62 -16.36 -5.52
N ALA A 49 -4.15 -15.20 -5.14
CA ALA A 49 -4.99 -14.38 -5.99
C ALA A 49 -4.23 -13.24 -6.69
N SER A 50 -2.91 -13.13 -6.50
CA SER A 50 -2.08 -12.01 -6.96
C SER A 50 -2.70 -10.65 -6.64
N THR A 51 -3.39 -10.56 -5.51
CA THR A 51 -4.23 -9.42 -5.14
C THR A 51 -3.63 -8.71 -3.94
N LEU A 52 -3.69 -7.38 -3.97
CA LEU A 52 -3.35 -6.54 -2.83
C LEU A 52 -4.63 -5.93 -2.27
N THR A 53 -4.93 -6.25 -1.01
CA THR A 53 -6.08 -5.73 -0.29
C THR A 53 -5.62 -4.62 0.63
N LEU A 54 -6.06 -3.40 0.37
CA LEU A 54 -5.85 -2.27 1.26
C LEU A 54 -6.83 -2.40 2.44
N LEU A 55 -6.29 -2.56 3.65
CA LEU A 55 -7.07 -2.74 4.88
C LEU A 55 -7.38 -1.41 5.57
N ALA A 56 -6.41 -0.49 5.59
CA ALA A 56 -6.58 0.82 6.18
C ALA A 56 -5.63 1.86 5.58
N VAL A 57 -6.07 3.12 5.61
CA VAL A 57 -5.23 4.30 5.39
C VAL A 57 -5.32 5.17 6.63
N THR A 58 -4.21 5.31 7.34
CA THR A 58 -4.14 6.10 8.56
C THR A 58 -3.25 7.31 8.36
N ARG A 59 -3.68 8.46 8.87
CA ARG A 59 -2.83 9.65 8.92
C ARG A 59 -1.87 9.52 10.11
N VAL A 60 -0.57 9.55 9.83
CA VAL A 60 0.51 9.55 10.81
C VAL A 60 1.18 10.91 10.78
N GLY A 61 1.24 11.55 11.95
CA GLY A 61 1.78 12.90 12.16
C GLY A 61 3.19 12.85 12.71
#